data_AF-A0A956TJE1-F1
#
_entry.id   AF-A0A956TJE1-F1
#
_cell.length_a   1.000
_cell.length_b   1.000
_cell.length_c   1.000
_cell.angle_alpha   90.00
_cell.angle_beta   90.00
_cell.angle_gamma   90.00
#
_symmetry.space_group_name_H-M   'P 1'
#
loop_
_entity.id
_entity.type
_entity.pdbx_description
1 polymer ?
#
loop_
_entity_poly.entity_id
_entity_poly.type
_entity_poly.pdbx_seq_one_letter_code
_entity_poly.pdbx_strand_id
1 'polypeptide(L)'
;MPVLGSLLLFISPLFRYLKPTAGVFPHGLTSEPDAPQKVRAIEFSLSEFDKPWVAKEFLFEQRNPEYTRQGAQISRVPGFALRVPSASGSEYKFVVVSRICPHMGCIFNYIQDPHVCSEGYNYTPPNGTPMFGCPCHLSVYDPLQTETIDGKEVYGKVVSGPAPRPPRYFDYSVDPAAGKLVISSLESGGIA
;
A
#
# COMPACT_ATOMS: atom_id res chain seq x y z
N MET A 1 17.05 -19.06 24.93
CA MET A 1 16.34 -18.30 23.88
C MET A 1 16.29 -16.77 24.10
N PRO A 2 16.15 -16.19 25.32
CA PRO A 2 16.15 -14.72 25.46
C PRO A 2 17.53 -14.09 25.19
N VAL A 3 18.62 -14.76 25.58
CA VAL A 3 20.01 -14.27 25.42
C VAL A 3 20.40 -14.03 23.96
N LEU A 4 19.94 -14.89 23.02
CA LEU A 4 20.20 -14.71 21.59
C LEU A 4 19.47 -13.49 21.02
N GLY A 5 18.22 -13.27 21.44
CA GLY A 5 17.44 -12.10 21.04
C GLY A 5 18.04 -10.79 21.57
N SER A 6 18.50 -10.78 22.83
CA SER A 6 19.24 -9.66 23.42
C SER A 6 20.50 -9.34 22.62
N LEU A 7 21.30 -10.37 22.29
CA LEU A 7 22.54 -10.21 21.56
C LEU A 7 22.30 -9.64 20.15
N LEU A 8 21.27 -10.10 19.45
CA LEU A 8 20.89 -9.58 18.13
C LEU A 8 20.47 -8.10 18.18
N LEU A 9 19.75 -7.68 19.22
CA LEU A 9 19.40 -6.27 19.42
C LEU A 9 20.65 -5.40 19.61
N PHE A 10 21.65 -5.88 20.36
CA PHE A 10 22.93 -5.18 20.56
C PHE A 10 23.81 -5.13 19.30
N ILE A 11 23.78 -6.15 18.46
CA ILE A 11 24.60 -6.22 17.24
C ILE A 11 23.92 -5.48 16.06
N SER A 12 22.58 -5.36 16.07
CA SER A 12 21.83 -4.74 14.96
C SER A 12 22.34 -3.36 14.50
N PRO A 13 22.75 -2.43 15.39
CA PRO A 13 23.27 -1.13 14.96
C PRO A 13 24.65 -1.24 14.30
N LEU A 14 25.43 -2.28 14.59
CA LEU A 14 26.74 -2.50 13.97
C LEU A 14 26.62 -2.83 12.48
N PHE A 15 25.53 -3.45 12.03
CA PHE A 15 25.32 -3.72 10.60
C PHE A 15 25.21 -2.42 9.77
N ARG A 16 24.85 -1.27 10.38
CA ARG A 16 24.82 0.03 9.69
C ARG A 16 26.22 0.51 9.29
N TYR A 17 27.26 0.09 10.01
CA TYR A 17 28.66 0.39 9.65
C TYR A 17 29.16 -0.41 8.45
N LEU A 18 28.43 -1.45 8.03
CA LEU A 18 28.72 -2.16 6.78
C LEU A 18 28.19 -1.40 5.54
N LYS A 19 27.45 -0.29 5.69
CA LYS A 19 27.04 0.54 4.55
C LYS A 19 28.27 1.19 3.89
N PRO A 20 28.45 1.05 2.57
CA PRO A 20 29.54 1.74 1.87
C PRO A 20 29.44 3.27 1.92
N THR A 21 28.22 3.80 2.11
CA THR A 21 27.86 5.23 2.04
C THR A 21 27.75 5.91 3.40
N ALA A 22 27.98 5.16 4.47
CA ALA A 22 27.79 5.58 5.85
C ALA A 22 28.78 6.68 6.34
N GLY A 23 29.85 6.95 5.58
CA GLY A 23 30.94 7.81 6.04
C GLY A 23 31.73 7.19 7.20
N VAL A 24 32.66 7.95 7.79
CA VAL A 24 33.58 7.46 8.84
C VAL A 24 32.86 7.26 10.20
N PHE A 25 31.64 7.78 10.35
CA PHE A 25 30.77 7.61 11.52
C PHE A 25 29.30 7.73 11.09
N PRO A 26 28.67 6.67 10.53
CA PRO A 26 27.25 6.73 10.26
C PRO A 26 26.54 6.77 11.60
N HIS A 27 25.79 7.84 11.82
CA HIS A 27 24.67 7.93 12.75
C HIS A 27 24.84 7.06 14.02
N GLY A 28 25.22 7.68 15.14
CA GLY A 28 25.50 7.01 16.42
C GLY A 28 24.48 5.93 16.79
N LEU A 29 24.87 5.01 17.68
CA LEU A 29 24.13 3.77 18.04
C LEU A 29 22.62 3.95 18.37
N THR A 30 22.16 5.19 18.57
CA THR A 30 20.79 5.61 18.87
C THR A 30 20.02 6.22 17.70
N SER A 31 20.56 6.20 16.48
CA SER A 31 19.92 6.81 15.31
C SER A 31 18.65 6.06 14.88
N GLU A 32 17.68 6.80 14.34
CA GLU A 32 16.45 6.20 13.82
C GLU A 32 16.75 5.15 12.75
N PRO A 33 15.95 4.07 12.68
CA PRO A 33 16.07 3.08 11.61
C PRO A 33 15.94 3.71 10.23
N ASP A 34 16.70 3.18 9.27
CA ASP A 34 16.54 3.52 7.86
C ASP A 34 15.14 3.12 7.39
N ALA A 35 14.24 4.10 7.28
CA ALA A 35 12.88 3.92 6.80
C ALA A 35 12.71 4.57 5.41
N PRO A 36 11.86 4.00 4.54
CA PRO A 36 11.44 4.68 3.31
C PRO A 36 10.88 6.08 3.62
N GLN A 37 11.32 7.08 2.87
CA GLN A 37 10.83 8.44 2.98
C GLN A 37 10.07 8.83 1.72
N LYS A 38 8.86 9.37 1.86
CA LYS A 38 8.12 9.92 0.72
C LYS A 38 8.91 11.06 0.06
N VAL A 39 8.98 11.06 -1.27
CA VAL A 39 9.61 12.16 -2.01
C VAL A 39 8.67 13.34 -2.13
N ARG A 40 7.38 13.06 -2.36
CA ARG A 40 6.33 14.08 -2.49
C ARG A 40 5.00 13.53 -1.95
N ALA A 41 4.23 14.38 -1.27
CA ALA A 41 2.85 14.06 -0.90
C ALA A 41 1.95 14.07 -2.15
N ILE A 42 1.04 13.10 -2.24
CA ILE A 42 0.02 13.07 -3.29
C ILE A 42 -1.25 13.65 -2.71
N GLU A 43 -1.80 14.64 -3.41
CA GLU A 43 -3.02 15.32 -3.03
C GLU A 43 -4.04 15.19 -4.16
N PHE A 44 -5.26 14.84 -3.79
CA PHE A 44 -6.42 14.87 -4.68
C PHE A 44 -7.47 15.81 -4.12
N SER A 45 -8.23 16.47 -4.99
CA SER A 45 -9.41 17.19 -4.55
C SER A 45 -10.57 16.22 -4.29
N LEU A 46 -11.34 16.44 -3.22
CA LEU A 46 -12.53 15.64 -2.94
C LEU A 46 -13.61 15.78 -4.02
N SER A 47 -13.59 16.86 -4.81
CA SER A 47 -14.48 17.03 -5.97
C SER A 47 -14.17 16.05 -7.10
N GLU A 48 -12.95 15.51 -7.16
CA GLU A 48 -12.59 14.46 -8.13
C GLU A 48 -13.24 13.11 -7.83
N PHE A 49 -13.81 12.97 -6.63
CA PHE A 49 -14.54 11.80 -6.14
C PHE A 49 -16.01 12.16 -5.89
N ASP A 50 -16.67 12.69 -6.91
CA ASP A 50 -18.06 13.19 -6.87
C ASP A 50 -19.08 12.13 -6.45
N LYS A 51 -18.92 10.89 -6.92
CA LYS A 51 -19.78 9.74 -6.63
C LYS A 51 -19.00 8.56 -5.99
N PRO A 52 -19.69 7.64 -5.31
CA PRO A 52 -19.10 6.37 -4.90
C PRO A 52 -18.56 5.61 -6.11
N TRP A 53 -17.57 4.74 -5.88
CA TRP A 53 -16.96 3.89 -6.91
C TRP A 53 -16.13 4.62 -7.97
N VAL A 54 -15.68 5.84 -7.64
CA VAL A 54 -14.67 6.56 -8.42
C VAL A 54 -13.29 6.20 -7.88
N ALA A 55 -12.48 5.57 -8.74
CA ALA A 55 -11.08 5.30 -8.48
C ALA A 55 -10.20 6.31 -9.23
N LYS A 56 -9.15 6.80 -8.57
CA LYS A 56 -8.07 7.57 -9.18
C LYS A 56 -6.77 6.81 -9.06
N GLU A 57 -6.06 6.74 -10.18
CA GLU A 57 -4.71 6.19 -10.24
C GLU A 57 -3.68 7.25 -9.85
N PHE A 58 -2.64 6.83 -9.15
CA PHE A 58 -1.48 7.66 -8.89
C PHE A 58 -0.18 6.85 -8.87
N LEU A 59 0.94 7.57 -8.84
CA LEU A 59 2.26 7.01 -8.67
C LEU A 59 2.92 7.61 -7.42
N PHE A 60 3.14 6.79 -6.41
CA PHE A 60 3.81 7.19 -5.17
C PHE A 60 5.31 7.00 -5.27
N GLU A 61 6.06 8.07 -5.05
CA GLU A 61 7.51 8.05 -5.05
C GLU A 61 8.03 8.04 -3.62
N GLN A 62 8.82 7.03 -3.28
CA GLN A 62 9.52 6.95 -2.01
C GLN A 62 11.00 6.64 -2.22
N ARG A 63 11.82 7.31 -1.41
CA ARG A 63 13.27 7.14 -1.33
C ARG A 63 13.58 6.06 -0.30
N ASN A 64 14.15 4.96 -0.77
CA ASN A 64 14.57 3.83 0.04
C ASN A 64 16.09 3.92 0.24
N PRO A 65 16.59 4.02 1.49
CA PRO A 65 18.01 3.91 1.75
C PRO A 65 18.52 2.50 1.41
N GLU A 66 19.59 2.39 0.63
CA GLU A 66 20.17 1.12 0.19
C GLU A 66 21.63 0.98 0.59
N TYR A 67 22.09 -0.26 0.74
CA TYR A 67 23.50 -0.62 1.03
C TYR A 67 24.35 -0.65 -0.26
N THR A 68 24.09 0.27 -1.18
CA THR A 68 24.79 0.42 -2.48
C THR A 68 25.63 1.70 -2.47
N ARG A 69 26.52 1.88 -3.48
CA ARG A 69 27.31 3.12 -3.61
C ARG A 69 26.44 4.36 -3.82
N GLN A 70 25.23 4.18 -4.34
CA GLN A 70 24.25 5.24 -4.59
C GLN A 70 23.57 5.70 -3.30
N GLY A 71 23.55 4.86 -2.25
CA GLY A 71 23.04 5.18 -0.92
C GLY A 71 21.51 5.24 -0.78
N ALA A 72 20.80 5.50 -1.87
CA ALA A 72 19.34 5.39 -1.92
C ALA A 72 18.83 5.14 -3.34
N GLN A 73 17.70 4.45 -3.44
CA GLN A 73 16.94 4.26 -4.67
C GLN A 73 15.54 4.87 -4.53
N ILE A 74 15.04 5.47 -5.60
CA ILE A 74 13.64 5.93 -5.66
C ILE A 74 12.81 4.78 -6.21
N SER A 75 11.83 4.31 -5.44
CA SER A 75 10.82 3.37 -5.89
C SER A 75 9.53 4.10 -6.25
N ARG A 76 8.91 3.65 -7.32
CA ARG A 76 7.66 4.19 -7.88
C ARG A 76 6.57 3.15 -7.72
N VAL A 77 5.61 3.42 -6.86
CA VAL A 77 4.56 2.49 -6.46
C VAL A 77 3.24 2.96 -7.03
N PRO A 78 2.65 2.26 -8.02
CA PRO A 78 1.34 2.62 -8.53
C PRO A 78 0.28 2.34 -7.46
N GLY A 79 -0.69 3.23 -7.33
CA GLY A 79 -1.75 3.13 -6.35
C GLY A 79 -3.12 3.50 -6.89
N PHE A 80 -4.15 3.09 -6.17
CA PHE A 80 -5.53 3.53 -6.33
C PHE A 80 -5.98 4.29 -5.08
N ALA A 81 -6.66 5.41 -5.27
CA ALA A 81 -7.54 6.00 -4.29
C ALA A 81 -8.98 5.78 -4.74
N LEU A 82 -9.76 5.00 -3.99
CA LEU A 82 -11.14 4.64 -4.33
C LEU A 82 -12.09 5.22 -3.27
N ARG A 83 -13.08 5.99 -3.71
CA ARG A 83 -14.21 6.36 -2.84
C ARG A 83 -15.17 5.19 -2.73
N VAL A 84 -15.37 4.68 -1.52
CA VAL A 84 -16.35 3.62 -1.23
C VAL A 84 -17.60 4.22 -0.57
N PRO A 85 -18.78 3.59 -0.70
CA PRO A 85 -19.97 4.04 0.00
C PRO A 85 -19.77 4.02 1.53
N SER A 86 -20.24 5.07 2.20
CA SER A 86 -20.34 5.13 3.68
C SER A 86 -21.79 4.93 4.11
N ALA A 87 -22.00 4.42 5.33
CA ALA A 87 -23.33 4.19 5.89
C ALA A 87 -24.19 5.46 5.98
N SER A 88 -23.57 6.63 6.16
CA SER A 88 -24.24 7.93 6.21
C SER A 88 -24.44 8.57 4.83
N GLY A 89 -23.81 8.05 3.77
CA GLY A 89 -23.84 8.60 2.40
C GLY A 89 -23.13 9.95 2.21
N SER A 90 -23.02 10.77 3.26
CA SER A 90 -22.39 12.10 3.25
C SER A 90 -20.90 12.09 3.58
N GLU A 91 -20.40 11.02 4.19
CA GLU A 91 -18.99 10.90 4.57
C GLU A 91 -18.13 10.36 3.41
N TYR A 92 -16.96 10.97 3.22
CA TYR A 92 -15.95 10.46 2.31
C TYR A 92 -15.18 9.32 2.96
N LYS A 93 -15.54 8.08 2.61
CA LYS A 93 -14.77 6.89 2.97
C LYS A 93 -13.90 6.48 1.79
N PHE A 94 -12.60 6.29 2.04
CA PHE A 94 -11.63 5.91 1.01
C PHE A 94 -10.98 4.56 1.28
N VAL A 95 -10.67 3.86 0.20
CA VAL A 95 -9.76 2.71 0.18
C VAL A 95 -8.58 3.11 -0.69
N VAL A 96 -7.40 3.23 -0.07
CA VAL A 96 -6.18 3.65 -0.78
C VAL A 96 -5.17 2.52 -0.72
N VAL A 97 -4.87 1.92 -1.87
CA VAL A 97 -4.08 0.69 -1.97
C VAL A 97 -3.05 0.74 -3.08
N SER A 98 -1.94 0.02 -2.91
CA SER A 98 -0.97 -0.27 -3.96
C SER A 98 -1.59 -1.18 -5.00
N ARG A 99 -1.31 -0.91 -6.27
CA ARG A 99 -1.73 -1.73 -7.42
C ARG A 99 -0.83 -2.92 -7.66
N ILE A 100 0.26 -3.06 -6.88
CA ILE A 100 1.17 -4.18 -6.98
C ILE A 100 0.52 -5.38 -6.29
N CYS A 101 0.22 -6.41 -7.07
CA CYS A 101 -0.39 -7.64 -6.61
C CYS A 101 0.55 -8.37 -5.62
N PRO A 102 0.10 -8.69 -4.40
CA PRO A 102 0.92 -9.37 -3.40
C PRO A 102 1.21 -10.85 -3.73
N HIS A 103 0.68 -11.40 -4.83
CA HIS A 103 1.07 -12.72 -5.32
C HIS A 103 2.49 -12.69 -5.90
N MET A 104 2.71 -11.97 -7.01
CA MET A 104 3.99 -11.93 -7.75
C MET A 104 4.25 -10.57 -8.43
N GLY A 105 3.74 -9.47 -7.88
CA GLY A 105 4.15 -8.12 -8.30
C GLY A 105 3.46 -7.53 -9.54
N CYS A 106 2.56 -8.26 -10.21
CA CYS A 106 1.79 -7.72 -11.34
C CYS A 106 0.93 -6.51 -10.95
N ILE A 107 0.69 -5.60 -11.90
CA ILE A 107 -0.26 -4.50 -11.70
C ILE A 107 -1.69 -5.01 -11.85
N PHE A 108 -2.52 -4.79 -10.83
CA PHE A 108 -3.94 -5.11 -10.88
C PHE A 108 -4.79 -3.89 -11.27
N ASN A 109 -6.01 -4.18 -11.72
CA ASN A 109 -6.96 -3.22 -12.27
C ASN A 109 -8.12 -2.98 -11.31
N TYR A 110 -8.79 -1.85 -11.50
CA TYR A 110 -10.09 -1.59 -10.92
C TYR A 110 -11.19 -1.98 -11.92
N ILE A 111 -12.08 -2.89 -11.52
CA ILE A 111 -13.10 -3.49 -12.36
C ILE A 111 -14.45 -2.99 -11.89
N GLN A 112 -15.01 -2.05 -12.64
CA GLN A 112 -16.31 -1.46 -12.32
C GLN A 112 -17.48 -2.36 -12.72
N ASP A 113 -17.36 -3.06 -13.85
CA ASP A 113 -18.42 -3.92 -14.36
C ASP A 113 -18.29 -5.35 -13.76
N PRO A 114 -19.28 -5.82 -12.98
CA PRO A 114 -19.25 -7.17 -12.41
C PRO A 114 -19.30 -8.29 -13.46
N HIS A 115 -19.75 -8.01 -14.69
CA HIS A 115 -19.67 -8.97 -15.80
C HIS A 115 -18.22 -9.20 -16.22
N VAL A 116 -17.42 -8.14 -16.35
CA VAL A 116 -15.99 -8.24 -16.64
C VAL A 116 -15.26 -9.01 -15.52
N CYS A 117 -15.67 -8.83 -14.27
CA CYS A 117 -15.13 -9.63 -13.16
C CYS A 117 -15.50 -11.12 -13.28
N SER A 118 -16.77 -11.42 -13.53
CA SER A 118 -17.25 -12.80 -13.69
C SER A 118 -16.54 -13.53 -14.83
N GLU A 119 -16.46 -12.91 -16.01
CA GLU A 119 -15.90 -13.53 -17.21
C GLU A 119 -14.37 -13.52 -17.23
N GLY A 120 -13.75 -12.40 -16.82
CA GLY A 120 -12.30 -12.22 -16.89
C GLY A 120 -11.53 -12.80 -15.71
N TYR A 121 -12.19 -12.99 -14.56
CA TYR A 121 -11.53 -13.38 -13.31
C TYR A 121 -12.21 -14.57 -12.61
N ASN A 122 -13.19 -15.22 -13.25
CA ASN A 122 -13.92 -16.38 -12.72
C ASN A 122 -14.49 -16.14 -11.31
N TYR A 123 -14.90 -14.90 -11.02
CA TYR A 123 -15.47 -14.53 -9.74
C TYR A 123 -16.65 -13.59 -9.97
N THR A 124 -17.83 -13.99 -9.52
CA THR A 124 -19.04 -13.17 -9.59
C THR A 124 -19.16 -12.34 -8.32
N PRO A 125 -19.00 -11.00 -8.39
CA PRO A 125 -19.10 -10.13 -7.23
C PRO A 125 -20.46 -10.22 -6.54
N PRO A 126 -20.53 -10.38 -5.21
CA PRO A 126 -21.79 -10.25 -4.50
C PRO A 126 -22.35 -8.84 -4.70
N ASN A 127 -23.65 -8.76 -4.96
CA ASN A 127 -24.41 -7.51 -5.16
C ASN A 127 -23.91 -6.64 -6.34
N GLY A 128 -23.14 -7.19 -7.29
CA GLY A 128 -22.63 -6.43 -8.43
C GLY A 128 -21.59 -5.37 -8.05
N THR A 129 -20.92 -5.56 -6.91
CA THR A 129 -19.97 -4.58 -6.36
C THR A 129 -18.70 -4.53 -7.22
N PRO A 130 -18.16 -3.33 -7.52
CA PRO A 130 -16.86 -3.19 -8.17
C PRO A 130 -15.73 -3.87 -7.38
N MET A 131 -14.78 -4.47 -8.09
CA MET A 131 -13.68 -5.25 -7.52
C MET A 131 -12.32 -4.72 -7.97
N PHE A 132 -11.27 -5.11 -7.26
CA PHE A 132 -9.92 -5.08 -7.84
C PHE A 132 -9.57 -6.47 -8.38
N GLY A 133 -8.89 -6.56 -9.52
CA GLY A 133 -8.52 -7.84 -10.10
C GLY A 133 -7.14 -7.85 -10.77
N CYS A 134 -6.31 -8.82 -10.39
CA CYS A 134 -4.99 -9.06 -10.97
C CYS A 134 -5.11 -10.06 -12.13
N PRO A 135 -4.85 -9.64 -13.39
CA PRO A 135 -5.07 -10.50 -14.54
C PRO A 135 -4.06 -11.65 -14.65
N CYS A 136 -2.92 -11.59 -13.96
CA CYS A 136 -1.86 -12.58 -14.11
C CYS A 136 -2.24 -13.98 -13.59
N HIS A 137 -2.93 -14.05 -12.44
CA HIS A 137 -3.31 -15.32 -11.81
C HIS A 137 -4.74 -15.26 -11.25
N LEU A 138 -5.55 -14.35 -11.80
CA LEU A 138 -6.97 -14.19 -11.51
C LEU A 138 -7.29 -13.93 -10.03
N SER A 139 -6.40 -13.24 -9.31
CA SER A 139 -6.68 -12.83 -7.93
C SER A 139 -7.67 -11.67 -7.90
N VAL A 140 -8.70 -11.78 -7.07
CA VAL A 140 -9.76 -10.76 -6.91
C VAL A 140 -9.79 -10.28 -5.48
N TYR A 141 -9.89 -8.97 -5.30
CA TYR A 141 -9.91 -8.31 -4.00
C TYR A 141 -11.19 -7.49 -3.85
N ASP A 142 -11.88 -7.69 -2.74
CA ASP A 142 -13.08 -6.95 -2.40
C ASP A 142 -12.73 -5.66 -1.64
N PRO A 143 -12.98 -4.48 -2.21
CA PRO A 143 -12.64 -3.20 -1.58
C PRO A 143 -13.44 -2.90 -0.32
N LEU A 144 -14.59 -3.55 -0.08
CA LEU A 144 -15.42 -3.34 1.10
C LEU A 144 -15.07 -4.30 2.24
N GLN A 145 -14.54 -5.47 1.92
CA GLN A 145 -14.14 -6.44 2.94
C GLN A 145 -12.75 -6.15 3.48
N THR A 146 -12.62 -6.36 4.79
CA THR A 146 -11.35 -6.27 5.51
C THR A 146 -10.82 -7.64 5.87
N GLU A 147 -9.50 -7.69 6.08
CA GLU A 147 -8.79 -8.83 6.63
C GLU A 147 -7.78 -8.31 7.66
N THR A 148 -7.51 -9.09 8.70
CA THR A 148 -6.57 -8.68 9.76
C THR A 148 -5.16 -9.13 9.40
N ILE A 149 -4.27 -8.16 9.19
CA ILE A 149 -2.84 -8.37 8.93
C ILE A 149 -2.05 -7.70 10.05
N ASP A 150 -1.21 -8.47 10.74
CA ASP A 150 -0.37 -7.99 11.86
C ASP A 150 -1.17 -7.22 12.94
N GLY A 151 -2.40 -7.66 13.21
CA GLY A 151 -3.29 -7.04 14.20
C GLY A 151 -4.02 -5.77 13.72
N LYS A 152 -3.88 -5.40 12.45
CA LYS A 152 -4.57 -4.26 11.82
C LYS A 152 -5.57 -4.75 10.77
N GLU A 153 -6.77 -4.18 10.79
CA GLU A 153 -7.74 -4.40 9.71
C GLU A 153 -7.33 -3.63 8.47
N VAL A 154 -7.20 -4.34 7.35
CA VAL A 154 -6.85 -3.76 6.04
C VAL A 154 -7.93 -4.09 5.02
N TYR A 155 -8.30 -3.12 4.19
CA TYR A 155 -9.29 -3.28 3.12
C TYR A 155 -8.70 -4.00 1.90
N GLY A 156 -9.56 -4.60 1.08
CA GLY A 156 -9.13 -5.32 -0.11
C GLY A 156 -8.89 -6.80 0.15
N LYS A 157 -9.73 -7.43 0.99
CA LYS A 157 -9.64 -8.86 1.28
C LYS A 157 -9.60 -9.68 0.00
N VAL A 158 -8.74 -10.70 -0.03
CA VAL A 158 -8.69 -11.66 -1.15
C VAL A 158 -9.95 -12.51 -1.11
N VAL A 159 -10.76 -12.44 -2.17
CA VAL A 159 -12.01 -13.21 -2.30
C VAL A 159 -11.92 -14.31 -3.35
N SER A 160 -10.89 -14.26 -4.22
CA SER A 160 -10.58 -15.31 -5.19
C SER A 160 -9.10 -15.29 -5.59
N GLY A 161 -8.59 -16.44 -6.04
CA GLY A 161 -7.24 -16.62 -6.58
C GLY A 161 -6.13 -16.82 -5.53
N PRO A 162 -4.85 -16.89 -5.96
CA PRO A 162 -3.73 -17.35 -5.14
C PRO A 162 -3.03 -16.26 -4.31
N ALA A 163 -3.51 -15.01 -4.34
CA ALA A 163 -2.85 -13.94 -3.59
C ALA A 163 -2.88 -14.26 -2.08
N PRO A 164 -1.73 -14.21 -1.37
CA PRO A 164 -1.65 -14.67 0.01
C PRO A 164 -2.17 -13.66 1.03
N ARG A 165 -2.45 -12.42 0.60
CA ARG A 165 -2.88 -11.32 1.46
C ARG A 165 -3.57 -10.22 0.65
N PRO A 166 -4.25 -9.26 1.31
CA PRO A 166 -4.74 -8.04 0.69
C PRO A 166 -3.62 -7.17 0.10
N PRO A 167 -3.92 -6.28 -0.86
CA PRO A 167 -2.98 -5.29 -1.35
C PRO A 167 -2.40 -4.46 -0.19
N ARG A 168 -1.17 -3.96 -0.37
CA ARG A 168 -0.59 -3.02 0.60
C ARG A 168 -1.43 -1.74 0.62
N TYR A 169 -1.72 -1.21 1.79
CA TYR A 169 -2.48 0.04 1.92
C TYR A 169 -1.55 1.25 1.98
N PHE A 170 -2.08 2.42 1.62
CA PHE A 170 -1.44 3.69 1.93
C PHE A 170 -2.12 4.33 3.14
N ASP A 171 -1.32 4.95 3.99
CA ASP A 171 -1.86 5.87 4.99
C ASP A 171 -2.27 7.17 4.29
N TYR A 172 -3.43 7.68 4.67
CA TYR A 172 -3.99 8.89 4.12
C TYR A 172 -4.74 9.67 5.19
N SER A 173 -4.91 10.96 4.95
CA SER A 173 -5.76 11.85 5.73
C SER A 173 -6.72 12.59 4.82
N VAL A 174 -7.97 12.73 5.25
CA VAL A 174 -8.96 13.55 4.57
C VAL A 174 -9.06 14.88 5.33
N ASP A 175 -8.93 15.98 4.62
CA ASP A 175 -9.20 17.33 5.12
C ASP A 175 -10.47 17.86 4.45
N PRO A 176 -11.64 17.75 5.11
CA PRO A 176 -12.90 18.25 4.56
C PRO A 176 -12.93 19.78 4.40
N ALA A 177 -12.19 20.52 5.23
CA ALA A 177 -12.19 21.98 5.19
C ALA A 177 -11.38 22.49 3.99
N ALA A 178 -10.25 21.86 3.69
CA ALA A 178 -9.47 22.13 2.48
C ALA A 178 -10.04 21.43 1.24
N GLY A 179 -10.97 20.48 1.41
CA GLY A 179 -11.53 19.69 0.32
C GLY A 179 -10.50 18.75 -0.31
N LYS A 180 -9.59 18.17 0.49
CA LYS A 180 -8.45 17.38 0.00
C LYS A 180 -8.35 15.98 0.62
N LEU A 181 -7.89 15.03 -0.19
CA LEU A 181 -7.34 13.75 0.23
C LEU A 181 -5.82 13.81 0.10
N VAL A 182 -5.10 13.54 1.19
CA VAL A 182 -3.63 13.56 1.22
C VAL A 182 -3.11 12.16 1.54
N ILE A 183 -2.24 11.63 0.68
CA ILE A 183 -1.63 10.31 0.84
C ILE A 183 -0.22 10.50 1.39
N SER A 184 0.07 9.89 2.55
CA SER A 184 1.26 10.19 3.35
C SER A 184 2.34 9.12 3.29
N SER A 185 1.98 7.84 3.33
CA SER A 185 2.94 6.74 3.44
C SER A 185 2.36 5.46 2.88
N LEU A 186 3.23 4.51 2.56
CA LEU A 186 2.87 3.16 2.18
C LEU A 186 3.13 2.23 3.37
N GLU A 187 2.28 1.21 3.52
CA GLU A 187 2.47 0.14 4.50
C GLU A 187 3.92 -0.36 4.48
N SER A 188 4.54 -0.38 5.66
CA SER A 188 5.93 -0.82 5.82
C SER A 188 6.06 -2.31 5.51
N GLY A 189 7.10 -2.67 4.74
CA GLY A 189 7.38 -4.04 4.35
C GLY A 189 7.94 -4.11 2.94
N GLY A 190 8.52 -5.26 2.57
CA GLY A 190 8.97 -5.50 1.20
C GLY A 190 7.82 -5.28 0.22
N ILE A 191 8.03 -4.39 -0.73
CA ILE A 191 7.30 -4.32 -1.98
C ILE A 191 8.01 -5.35 -2.85
N ALA A 192 7.36 -6.48 -3.10
CA ALA A 192 7.92 -7.56 -3.90
C ALA A 192 8.49 -7.04 -5.23
#